data_AF-A0A967LD50-F1
#
_entry.id   AF-A0A967LD50-F1
#
_cell.length_a   1.000
_cell.length_b   1.000
_cell.length_c   1.000
_cell.angle_alpha   90.00
_cell.angle_beta   90.00
_cell.angle_gamma   90.00
#
_symmetry.space_group_name_H-M   'P 1'
#
loop_
_entity.id
_entity.type
_entity.pdbx_description
1 polymer ?
#
loop_
_entity_poly.entity_id
_entity_poly.type
_entity_poly.pdbx_seq_one_letter_code
_entity_poly.pdbx_strand_id
1 'polypeptide(L)'
;MVEAVAQRYPGTQRVVSYLANTLAADGKEVPYSMVTAASPEAAPFLPPGLQADGVVINSWLAEDLEVAPGQELELKYFRLAGGNRLVEDSRKFRIHSVVPLEGLASDQLWMPDFPGVAEAEDAQDWAPGLPLDLDRIRQVDEDYWDDYRGTPKAFFSVEAGRDMFANRWGEFTSLRIPVEVAPRDEIEAGLRPVLRPEMAGLLMHDVRTEAVVAAESPVDIAGLFLSMSFFLIVAAMSLTAMLFRFNVEQRNRESGLLAALGVPGAKVLRWRLFEGLVIVGSGGVIGLIIAIAYSLGILRFLETIWS
;
A
#
# COMPACT_ATOMS: atom_id res chain seq x y z
N MET A 1 -8.59 -14.29 -1.51
CA MET A 1 -8.60 -15.41 -2.49
C MET A 1 -8.73 -16.77 -1.79
N VAL A 2 -7.78 -17.15 -0.94
CA VAL A 2 -7.74 -18.47 -0.25
C VAL A 2 -9.05 -18.85 0.44
N GLU A 3 -9.64 -17.93 1.21
CA GLU A 3 -10.91 -18.19 1.92
C GLU A 3 -12.08 -18.46 0.97
N ALA A 4 -12.15 -17.75 -0.15
CA ALA A 4 -13.21 -17.91 -1.13
C ALA A 4 -13.13 -19.28 -1.83
N VAL A 5 -11.91 -19.76 -2.12
CA VAL A 5 -11.66 -21.11 -2.64
C VAL A 5 -12.05 -22.16 -1.60
N ALA A 6 -11.58 -22.02 -0.36
CA ALA A 6 -11.86 -22.98 0.71
C ALA A 6 -13.34 -23.07 1.08
N GLN A 7 -14.09 -21.96 0.98
CA GLN A 7 -15.54 -21.95 1.19
C GLN A 7 -16.29 -22.71 0.08
N ARG A 8 -15.83 -22.60 -1.17
CA ARG A 8 -16.44 -23.28 -2.32
C ARG A 8 -16.10 -24.77 -2.36
N TYR A 9 -14.86 -25.13 -1.99
CA TYR A 9 -14.34 -26.48 -1.98
C TYR A 9 -13.84 -26.85 -0.57
N PRO A 10 -14.74 -27.31 0.32
CA PRO A 10 -14.35 -27.82 1.63
C PRO A 10 -13.31 -28.93 1.49
N GLY A 11 -12.28 -28.92 2.34
CA GLY A 11 -11.15 -29.85 2.24
C GLY A 11 -9.98 -29.33 1.39
N THR A 12 -10.07 -28.11 0.87
CA THR A 12 -8.91 -27.42 0.26
C THR A 12 -7.76 -27.32 1.26
N GLN A 13 -6.61 -27.86 0.88
CA GLN A 13 -5.38 -27.79 1.65
C GLN A 13 -4.52 -26.60 1.22
N ARG A 14 -3.90 -25.95 2.20
CA ARG A 14 -3.04 -24.79 1.99
C ARG A 14 -1.59 -25.22 2.04
N VAL A 15 -0.82 -24.80 1.05
CA VAL A 15 0.55 -25.24 0.87
C VAL A 15 1.44 -24.04 0.62
N VAL A 16 2.62 -24.05 1.23
CA VAL A 16 3.69 -23.10 0.94
C VAL A 16 4.84 -23.88 0.35
N SER A 17 5.26 -23.54 -0.86
CA SER A 17 6.43 -24.13 -1.50
C SER A 17 7.39 -23.01 -1.83
N TYR A 18 8.66 -23.20 -1.50
CA TYR A 18 9.67 -22.16 -1.55
C TYR A 18 11.01 -22.74 -2.04
N LEU A 19 11.79 -21.92 -2.74
CA LEU A 19 13.15 -22.27 -3.13
C LEU A 19 14.11 -21.85 -2.01
N ALA A 20 14.58 -22.81 -1.24
CA ALA A 20 15.57 -22.57 -0.19
C ALA A 20 16.95 -22.34 -0.80
N ASN A 21 17.73 -21.40 -0.27
CA ASN A 21 19.08 -21.10 -0.75
C ASN A 21 20.07 -22.21 -0.39
N THR A 22 19.94 -22.77 0.82
CA THR A 22 20.83 -23.79 1.37
C THR A 22 20.11 -24.64 2.41
N LEU A 23 20.31 -25.95 2.38
CA LEU A 23 20.00 -26.91 3.44
C LEU A 23 21.34 -27.45 3.96
N ALA A 24 21.66 -27.23 5.23
CA ALA A 24 22.97 -27.59 5.78
C ALA A 24 22.86 -28.38 7.09
N ALA A 25 23.74 -29.35 7.25
CA ALA A 25 23.90 -30.12 8.48
C ALA A 25 25.31 -30.72 8.54
N ASP A 26 25.86 -30.85 9.75
CA ASP A 26 27.16 -31.52 10.00
C ASP A 26 28.33 -31.09 9.09
N GLY A 27 28.35 -29.80 8.71
CA GLY A 27 29.41 -29.23 7.86
C GLY A 27 29.25 -29.50 6.35
N LYS A 28 28.15 -30.15 5.94
CA LYS A 28 27.74 -30.32 4.55
C LYS A 28 26.58 -29.40 4.21
N GLU A 29 26.43 -29.10 2.92
CA GLU A 29 25.33 -28.30 2.41
C GLU A 29 24.81 -28.81 1.06
N VAL A 30 23.50 -28.64 0.86
CA VAL A 30 22.81 -28.80 -0.41
C VAL A 30 22.28 -27.43 -0.83
N PRO A 31 22.72 -26.88 -1.97
CA PRO A 31 22.25 -25.61 -2.47
C PRO A 31 20.84 -25.72 -3.06
N TYR A 32 20.17 -24.58 -3.22
CA TYR A 32 18.96 -24.36 -4.04
C TYR A 32 17.99 -25.54 -4.12
N SER A 33 17.17 -25.69 -3.08
CA SER A 33 16.28 -26.85 -2.93
C SER A 33 14.84 -26.42 -2.72
N MET A 34 13.92 -27.06 -3.44
CA MET A 34 12.50 -26.89 -3.17
C MET A 34 12.16 -27.45 -1.78
N VAL A 35 11.40 -26.69 -1.02
CA VAL A 35 10.88 -27.08 0.29
C VAL A 35 9.40 -26.76 0.39
N THR A 36 8.66 -27.54 1.16
CA THR A 36 7.20 -27.41 1.24
C THR A 36 6.68 -27.46 2.67
N ALA A 37 5.89 -26.48 3.06
CA ALA A 37 5.08 -26.53 4.26
C ALA A 37 3.66 -26.98 3.92
N ALA A 38 3.21 -28.04 4.60
CA ALA A 38 1.93 -28.68 4.34
C ALA A 38 1.32 -29.22 5.64
N SER A 39 0.01 -29.47 5.62
CA SER A 39 -0.68 -30.11 6.71
C SER A 39 -0.59 -31.65 6.57
N PRO A 40 -0.78 -32.42 7.66
CA PRO A 40 -0.87 -33.88 7.57
C PRO A 40 -2.00 -34.37 6.66
N GLU A 41 -3.07 -33.58 6.47
CA GLU A 41 -4.14 -33.90 5.53
C GLU A 41 -3.68 -33.79 4.07
N ALA A 42 -2.79 -32.83 3.76
CA ALA A 42 -2.22 -32.67 2.43
C ALA A 42 -1.08 -33.65 2.16
N ALA A 43 -0.25 -33.89 3.18
CA ALA A 43 0.92 -34.76 3.14
C ALA A 43 0.82 -35.78 4.28
N PRO A 44 0.14 -36.94 4.08
CA PRO A 44 -0.11 -37.93 5.13
C PRO A 44 1.14 -38.56 5.75
N PHE A 45 2.30 -38.41 5.12
CA PHE A 45 3.60 -38.82 5.66
C PHE A 45 4.15 -37.85 6.72
N LEU A 46 3.55 -36.66 6.87
CA LEU A 46 3.86 -35.75 7.95
C LEU A 46 3.23 -36.24 9.26
N PRO A 47 3.97 -36.26 10.38
CA PRO A 47 3.42 -36.69 11.66
C PRO A 47 2.36 -35.68 12.14
N PRO A 48 1.23 -36.17 12.70
CA PRO A 48 0.25 -35.30 13.34
C PRO A 48 0.91 -34.48 14.45
N GLY A 49 0.80 -33.15 14.39
CA GLY A 49 1.39 -32.26 15.39
C GLY A 49 2.91 -32.05 15.25
N LEU A 50 3.46 -32.17 14.03
CA LEU A 50 4.82 -31.72 13.73
C LEU A 50 5.03 -30.30 14.30
N GLN A 51 5.99 -30.17 15.21
CA GLN A 51 6.27 -28.90 15.88
C GLN A 51 6.83 -27.88 14.87
N ALA A 52 6.73 -26.59 15.19
CA ALA A 52 7.20 -25.52 14.30
C ALA A 52 8.73 -25.48 14.11
N ASP A 53 9.48 -26.23 14.92
CA ASP A 53 10.91 -26.46 14.80
C ASP A 53 11.23 -27.87 14.28
N GLY A 54 10.24 -28.66 13.88
CA GLY A 54 10.41 -29.98 13.27
C GLY A 54 10.45 -29.93 11.74
N VAL A 55 11.22 -30.83 11.14
CA VAL A 55 11.27 -31.01 9.68
C VAL A 55 11.24 -32.50 9.32
N VAL A 56 10.55 -32.84 8.24
CA VAL A 56 10.61 -34.16 7.61
C VAL A 56 11.40 -34.03 6.31
N ILE A 57 12.42 -34.83 6.11
CA ILE A 57 13.27 -34.76 4.90
C ILE A 57 13.11 -36.00 4.05
N ASN A 58 13.37 -35.90 2.76
CA ASN A 58 13.37 -37.07 1.88
C ASN A 58 14.67 -37.89 2.03
N SER A 59 14.65 -39.13 1.55
CA SER A 59 15.79 -40.06 1.66
C SER A 59 17.05 -39.54 0.97
N TRP A 60 16.91 -38.91 -0.20
CA TRP A 60 18.04 -38.34 -0.93
C TRP A 60 18.78 -37.26 -0.12
N LEU A 61 18.05 -36.33 0.51
CA LEU A 61 18.65 -35.28 1.32
C LEU A 61 19.33 -35.85 2.57
N ALA A 62 18.72 -36.86 3.19
CA ALA A 62 19.29 -37.54 4.34
C ALA A 62 20.60 -38.25 3.99
N GLU A 63 20.67 -38.89 2.83
CA GLU A 63 21.87 -39.58 2.33
C GLU A 63 22.99 -38.59 1.98
N ASP A 64 22.71 -37.52 1.24
CA ASP A 64 23.72 -36.54 0.81
C ASP A 64 24.35 -35.80 2.01
N LEU A 65 23.49 -35.36 2.96
CA LEU A 65 23.93 -34.71 4.19
C LEU A 65 24.45 -35.69 5.25
N GLU A 66 24.31 -37.01 5.07
CA GLU A 66 24.62 -38.05 6.07
C GLU A 66 23.93 -37.82 7.43
N VAL A 67 22.65 -37.47 7.41
CA VAL A 67 21.86 -37.16 8.61
C VAL A 67 20.75 -38.17 8.91
N ALA A 68 20.37 -38.23 10.18
CA ALA A 68 19.36 -39.10 10.74
C ALA A 68 18.35 -38.32 11.60
N PRO A 69 17.17 -38.90 11.89
CA PRO A 69 16.20 -38.32 12.82
C PRO A 69 16.83 -37.95 14.17
N GLY A 70 16.50 -36.76 14.67
CA GLY A 70 17.00 -36.18 15.92
C GLY A 70 18.12 -35.14 15.71
N GLN A 71 18.79 -35.14 14.56
CA GLN A 71 19.82 -34.15 14.23
C GLN A 71 19.23 -32.81 13.78
N GLU A 72 20.09 -31.80 13.70
CA GLU A 72 19.73 -30.43 13.31
C GLU A 72 19.97 -30.21 11.81
N LEU A 73 19.03 -29.51 11.18
CA LEU A 73 19.10 -29.04 9.80
C LEU A 73 18.93 -27.51 9.80
N GLU A 74 19.90 -26.79 9.22
CA GLU A 74 19.80 -25.36 8.99
C GLU A 74 19.25 -25.09 7.58
N LEU A 75 18.20 -24.29 7.51
CA LEU A 75 17.61 -23.77 6.29
C LEU A 75 18.01 -22.31 6.13
N LYS A 76 18.60 -21.95 4.97
CA LYS A 76 18.79 -20.55 4.57
C LYS A 76 17.87 -20.21 3.41
N TYR A 77 17.29 -19.03 3.43
CA TYR A 77 16.31 -18.60 2.42
C TYR A 77 16.29 -17.08 2.29
N PHE A 78 15.88 -16.57 1.14
CA PHE A 78 15.63 -15.14 0.99
C PHE A 78 14.29 -14.74 1.60
N ARG A 79 14.29 -13.65 2.38
CA ARG A 79 13.07 -12.95 2.81
C ARG A 79 13.02 -11.57 2.19
N LEU A 80 11.82 -11.12 1.87
CA LEU A 80 11.61 -9.75 1.42
C LEU A 80 11.71 -8.78 2.61
N ALA A 81 12.70 -7.89 2.58
CA ALA A 81 12.78 -6.75 3.47
C ALA A 81 11.97 -5.56 2.90
N GLY A 82 12.13 -4.36 3.48
CA GLY A 82 11.48 -3.15 2.96
C GLY A 82 11.77 -2.92 1.47
N GLY A 83 10.73 -2.59 0.70
CA GLY A 83 10.80 -2.45 -0.76
C GLY A 83 10.98 -3.81 -1.46
N ASN A 84 11.82 -3.85 -2.49
CA ASN A 84 12.13 -5.07 -3.26
C ASN A 84 13.50 -5.67 -2.87
N ARG A 85 14.00 -5.34 -1.68
CA ARG A 85 15.29 -5.84 -1.21
C ARG A 85 15.14 -7.22 -0.60
N LEU A 86 15.86 -8.20 -1.14
CA LEU A 86 15.98 -9.53 -0.56
C LEU A 86 17.11 -9.55 0.46
N VAL A 87 16.88 -10.20 1.60
CA VAL A 87 17.88 -10.46 2.64
C VAL A 87 17.85 -11.94 2.93
N GLU A 88 19.02 -12.57 3.06
CA GLU A 88 19.10 -13.97 3.48
C GLU A 88 18.82 -14.07 4.98
N ASP A 89 17.93 -14.99 5.36
CA ASP A 89 17.63 -15.36 6.74
C ASP A 89 17.92 -16.86 6.92
N SER A 90 18.04 -17.30 8.17
CA SER A 90 18.23 -18.72 8.46
C SER A 90 17.42 -19.20 9.65
N ARG A 91 17.06 -20.48 9.61
CA ARG A 91 16.32 -21.15 10.67
C ARG A 91 16.77 -22.60 10.82
N LYS A 92 16.89 -23.03 12.07
CA LYS A 92 17.28 -24.38 12.44
C LYS A 92 16.04 -25.21 12.78
N PHE A 93 16.06 -26.46 12.33
CA PHE A 93 15.02 -27.44 12.54
C PHE A 93 15.61 -28.74 13.06
N ARG A 94 14.84 -29.48 13.86
CA ARG A 94 15.15 -30.85 14.23
C ARG A 94 14.51 -31.82 13.25
N ILE A 95 15.32 -32.69 12.66
CA ILE A 95 14.84 -33.73 11.75
C ILE A 95 13.98 -34.69 12.54
N HIS A 96 12.68 -34.75 12.22
CA HIS A 96 11.74 -35.63 12.89
C HIS A 96 11.79 -37.04 12.28
N SER A 97 11.78 -37.13 10.95
CA SER A 97 11.76 -38.39 10.23
C SER A 97 12.28 -38.21 8.80
N VAL A 98 12.71 -39.33 8.21
CA VAL A 98 13.09 -39.41 6.80
C VAL A 98 11.99 -40.16 6.05
N VAL A 99 11.56 -39.64 4.89
CA VAL A 99 10.55 -40.28 4.04
C VAL A 99 11.18 -40.76 2.73
N PRO A 100 10.80 -41.95 2.23
CA PRO A 100 11.25 -42.39 0.92
C PRO A 100 10.70 -41.47 -0.17
N LEU A 101 11.43 -41.34 -1.29
CA LEU A 101 10.99 -40.63 -2.50
C LEU A 101 9.93 -41.44 -3.27
N GLU A 102 8.79 -41.69 -2.62
CA GLU A 102 7.70 -42.48 -3.17
C GLU A 102 6.33 -41.82 -2.93
N GLY A 103 5.37 -42.12 -3.81
CA GLY A 103 3.99 -41.66 -3.68
C GLY A 103 3.89 -40.13 -3.60
N LEU A 104 3.17 -39.62 -2.59
CA LEU A 104 3.03 -38.18 -2.40
C LEU A 104 4.35 -37.50 -2.01
N ALA A 105 5.33 -38.19 -1.44
CA ALA A 105 6.61 -37.56 -1.10
C ALA A 105 7.48 -37.27 -2.35
N SER A 106 7.21 -37.95 -3.48
CA SER A 106 7.84 -37.71 -4.78
C SER A 106 6.94 -36.99 -5.80
N ASP A 107 5.84 -36.38 -5.34
CA ASP A 107 4.92 -35.64 -6.21
C ASP A 107 5.55 -34.32 -6.69
N GLN A 108 5.88 -34.23 -7.98
CA GLN A 108 6.47 -33.03 -8.58
C GLN A 108 5.53 -31.81 -8.51
N LEU A 109 4.21 -32.02 -8.37
CA LEU A 109 3.21 -30.95 -8.29
C LEU A 109 3.18 -30.24 -6.93
N TRP A 110 4.08 -30.57 -5.99
CA TRP A 110 4.32 -29.73 -4.82
C TRP A 110 4.92 -28.37 -5.20
N MET A 111 5.80 -28.35 -6.20
CA MET A 111 6.30 -27.12 -6.79
C MET A 111 5.23 -26.56 -7.75
N PRO A 112 4.76 -25.31 -7.56
CA PRO A 112 3.92 -24.67 -8.56
C PRO A 112 4.73 -24.37 -9.83
N ASP A 113 4.07 -23.96 -10.92
CA ASP A 113 4.75 -23.47 -12.14
C ASP A 113 5.53 -22.17 -11.83
N PHE A 114 6.71 -22.32 -11.24
CA PHE A 114 7.56 -21.24 -10.77
C PHE A 114 8.34 -20.67 -11.96
N PRO A 115 8.04 -19.44 -12.41
CA PRO A 115 8.59 -18.92 -13.66
C PRO A 115 10.12 -18.85 -13.63
N GLY A 116 10.76 -19.36 -14.68
CA GLY A 116 12.22 -19.39 -14.82
C GLY A 116 12.89 -20.53 -14.08
N VAL A 117 12.13 -21.43 -13.45
CA VAL A 117 12.63 -22.67 -12.84
C VAL A 117 11.90 -23.86 -13.43
N ALA A 118 10.57 -23.83 -13.45
CA ALA A 118 9.75 -24.96 -13.92
C ALA A 118 9.99 -25.30 -15.40
N GLU A 119 10.37 -24.31 -16.22
CA GLU A 119 10.61 -24.50 -17.66
C GLU A 119 12.05 -24.89 -18.01
N ALA A 120 12.97 -24.89 -17.04
CA ALA A 120 14.39 -25.11 -17.30
C ALA A 120 14.70 -26.60 -17.50
N GLU A 121 15.46 -26.91 -18.56
CA GLU A 121 15.94 -28.27 -18.81
C GLU A 121 16.96 -28.66 -17.73
N ASP A 122 17.94 -27.80 -17.49
CA ASP A 122 18.99 -27.97 -16.49
C ASP A 122 18.79 -27.03 -15.28
N ALA A 123 19.19 -27.45 -14.08
CA ALA A 123 19.11 -26.64 -12.87
C ALA A 123 20.05 -25.42 -12.91
N GLN A 124 21.15 -25.53 -13.65
CA GLN A 124 22.08 -24.43 -13.90
C GLN A 124 21.53 -23.34 -14.83
N ASP A 125 20.42 -23.59 -15.52
CA ASP A 125 19.75 -22.62 -16.40
C ASP A 125 18.63 -21.82 -15.69
N TRP A 126 18.48 -22.00 -14.37
CA TRP A 126 17.46 -21.30 -13.59
C TRP A 126 17.62 -19.77 -13.65
N ALA A 127 16.52 -19.10 -14.02
CA ALA A 127 16.43 -17.64 -14.10
C ALA A 127 15.24 -17.05 -13.31
N PRO A 128 15.09 -17.33 -12.01
CA PRO A 128 13.93 -16.91 -11.21
C PRO A 128 13.90 -15.42 -10.84
N GLY A 129 14.83 -14.61 -11.36
CA GLY A 129 15.00 -13.21 -10.93
C GLY A 129 15.50 -13.05 -9.50
N LEU A 130 16.02 -14.13 -8.89
CA LEU A 130 16.68 -14.14 -7.58
C LEU A 130 18.21 -14.09 -7.77
N PRO A 131 18.96 -13.50 -6.82
CA PRO A 131 20.42 -13.46 -6.89
C PRO A 131 21.03 -14.81 -6.48
N LEU A 132 20.84 -15.82 -7.33
CA LEU A 132 21.39 -17.16 -7.14
C LEU A 132 22.83 -17.23 -7.66
N ASP A 133 23.65 -18.04 -6.99
CA ASP A 133 25.01 -18.39 -7.37
C ASP A 133 25.00 -19.81 -7.93
N LEU A 134 24.64 -19.94 -9.21
CA LEU A 134 24.38 -21.24 -9.86
C LEU A 134 25.63 -22.13 -9.94
N ASP A 135 26.83 -21.56 -9.80
CA ASP A 135 28.10 -22.29 -9.72
C ASP A 135 28.16 -23.24 -8.49
N ARG A 136 27.28 -23.05 -7.50
CA ARG A 136 27.16 -23.95 -6.35
C ARG A 136 26.46 -25.27 -6.69
N ILE A 137 25.67 -25.33 -7.76
CA ILE A 137 24.90 -26.52 -8.14
C ILE A 137 25.88 -27.63 -8.57
N ARG A 138 25.85 -28.75 -7.84
CA ARG A 138 26.73 -29.90 -8.09
C ARG A 138 26.09 -30.83 -9.11
N GLN A 139 26.89 -31.74 -9.69
CA GLN A 139 26.36 -32.76 -10.60
C GLN A 139 25.24 -33.60 -9.95
N VAL A 140 25.38 -33.96 -8.68
CA VAL A 140 24.33 -34.73 -7.96
C VAL A 140 23.02 -33.94 -7.80
N ASP A 141 23.08 -32.61 -7.77
CA ASP A 141 21.90 -31.75 -7.70
C ASP A 141 21.21 -31.68 -9.06
N GLU A 142 21.99 -31.67 -10.15
CA GLU A 142 21.50 -31.77 -11.53
C GLU A 142 20.85 -33.13 -11.79
N ASP A 143 21.51 -34.23 -11.39
CA ASP A 143 20.95 -35.58 -11.51
C ASP A 143 19.61 -35.71 -10.76
N TYR A 144 19.49 -35.04 -9.59
CA TYR A 144 18.22 -34.97 -8.88
C TYR A 144 17.15 -34.17 -9.66
N TRP A 145 17.54 -33.07 -10.30
CA TRP A 145 16.62 -32.26 -11.10
C TRP A 145 16.10 -33.04 -12.30
N ASP A 146 16.95 -33.80 -12.97
CA ASP A 146 16.57 -34.65 -14.09
C ASP A 146 15.53 -35.71 -13.69
N ASP A 147 15.77 -36.40 -12.57
CA ASP A 147 14.93 -37.51 -12.11
C ASP A 147 13.66 -37.04 -11.39
N TYR A 148 13.77 -36.01 -10.54
CA TYR A 148 12.73 -35.62 -9.58
C TYR A 148 12.24 -34.18 -9.74
N ARG A 149 12.87 -33.36 -10.59
CA ARG A 149 12.49 -31.95 -10.82
C ARG A 149 12.31 -31.18 -9.50
N GLY A 150 11.27 -30.36 -9.41
CA GLY A 150 10.92 -29.55 -8.24
C GLY A 150 10.44 -30.32 -7.00
N THR A 151 10.61 -31.64 -6.93
CA THR A 151 10.17 -32.44 -5.78
C THR A 151 10.84 -31.92 -4.50
N PRO A 152 10.07 -31.56 -3.46
CA PRO A 152 10.62 -30.97 -2.24
C PRO A 152 11.56 -31.93 -1.52
N LYS A 153 12.69 -31.40 -1.06
CA LYS A 153 13.67 -32.15 -0.26
C LYS A 153 13.36 -32.13 1.24
N ALA A 154 12.64 -31.10 1.69
CA ALA A 154 12.24 -30.93 3.08
C ALA A 154 10.79 -30.47 3.18
N PHE A 155 10.08 -31.02 4.16
CA PHE A 155 8.71 -30.70 4.50
C PHE A 155 8.58 -30.16 5.93
N PHE A 156 7.81 -29.09 6.06
CA PHE A 156 7.58 -28.37 7.32
C PHE A 156 6.09 -28.33 7.69
N SER A 157 5.78 -27.95 8.93
CA SER A 157 4.41 -27.61 9.31
C SER A 157 3.96 -26.32 8.60
N VAL A 158 2.66 -26.21 8.32
CA VAL A 158 2.06 -25.01 7.70
C VAL A 158 2.39 -23.75 8.52
N GLU A 159 2.42 -23.88 9.85
CA GLU A 159 2.74 -22.79 10.77
C GLU A 159 4.17 -22.30 10.56
N ALA A 160 5.14 -23.21 10.43
CA ALA A 160 6.54 -22.86 10.18
C ALA A 160 6.72 -22.23 8.79
N GLY A 161 6.06 -22.77 7.76
CA GLY A 161 6.10 -22.19 6.41
C GLY A 161 5.51 -20.78 6.36
N ARG A 162 4.38 -20.55 7.02
CA ARG A 162 3.77 -19.22 7.11
C ARG A 162 4.68 -18.23 7.84
N ASP A 163 5.30 -18.65 8.94
CA ASP A 163 6.19 -17.79 9.72
C ASP A 163 7.45 -17.37 8.92
N MET A 164 8.02 -18.29 8.12
CA MET A 164 9.20 -18.00 7.30
C MET A 164 8.90 -17.22 6.03
N PHE A 165 7.87 -17.62 5.29
CA PHE A 165 7.71 -17.24 3.88
C PHE A 165 6.58 -16.24 3.63
N ALA A 166 5.67 -16.04 4.59
CA ALA A 166 4.57 -15.09 4.41
C ALA A 166 5.10 -13.66 4.23
N ASN A 167 4.46 -12.93 3.32
CA ASN A 167 4.83 -11.56 3.01
C ASN A 167 3.59 -10.77 2.55
N ARG A 168 3.81 -9.50 2.16
CA ARG A 168 2.74 -8.58 1.73
C ARG A 168 1.90 -9.06 0.53
N TRP A 169 2.39 -10.02 -0.24
CA TRP A 169 1.69 -10.57 -1.41
C TRP A 169 0.95 -11.87 -1.11
N GLY A 170 1.18 -12.50 0.04
CA GLY A 170 0.43 -13.69 0.44
C GLY A 170 1.14 -14.55 1.48
N GLU A 171 0.38 -15.50 2.01
CA GLU A 171 0.84 -16.50 2.99
C GLU A 171 1.09 -17.88 2.36
N PHE A 172 0.44 -18.19 1.24
CA PHE A 172 0.44 -19.51 0.60
C PHE A 172 0.76 -19.38 -0.89
N THR A 173 1.49 -20.35 -1.43
CA THR A 173 1.87 -20.37 -2.85
C THR A 173 0.98 -21.28 -3.66
N SER A 174 0.32 -22.25 -3.04
CA SER A 174 -0.61 -23.15 -3.72
C SER A 174 -1.75 -23.61 -2.82
N LEU A 175 -2.84 -24.01 -3.47
CA LEU A 175 -4.00 -24.64 -2.86
C LEU A 175 -4.21 -26.00 -3.53
N ARG A 176 -4.31 -27.06 -2.73
CA ARG A 176 -4.58 -28.41 -3.23
C ARG A 176 -6.02 -28.78 -2.93
N ILE A 177 -6.77 -29.13 -3.97
CA ILE A 177 -8.17 -29.55 -3.87
C ILE A 177 -8.22 -31.05 -4.20
N PRO A 178 -8.72 -31.91 -3.30
CA PRO A 178 -8.82 -33.33 -3.58
C PRO A 178 -9.72 -33.58 -4.80
N VAL A 179 -9.27 -34.44 -5.72
CA VAL A 179 -9.98 -34.73 -6.98
C VAL A 179 -11.28 -35.49 -6.76
N GLU A 180 -11.43 -36.13 -5.60
CA GLU A 180 -12.68 -36.78 -5.16
C GLU A 180 -13.81 -35.76 -4.96
N VAL A 181 -13.47 -34.48 -4.74
CA VAL A 181 -14.44 -33.40 -4.56
C VAL A 181 -15.05 -32.96 -5.89
N ALA A 182 -14.22 -32.80 -6.92
CA ALA A 182 -14.65 -32.43 -8.28
C ALA A 182 -13.52 -32.66 -9.30
N PRO A 183 -13.84 -33.04 -10.55
CA PRO A 183 -12.85 -33.06 -11.62
C PRO A 183 -12.34 -31.65 -11.94
N ARG A 184 -11.14 -31.57 -12.54
CA ARG A 184 -10.44 -30.30 -12.85
C ARG A 184 -11.34 -29.26 -13.55
N ASP A 185 -12.10 -29.68 -14.57
CA ASP A 185 -12.92 -28.77 -15.36
C ASP A 185 -14.07 -28.16 -14.56
N GLU A 186 -14.64 -28.91 -13.61
CA GLU A 186 -15.67 -28.42 -12.69
C GLU A 186 -15.08 -27.50 -11.63
N ILE A 187 -13.86 -27.77 -11.16
CA ILE A 187 -13.12 -26.86 -10.28
C ILE A 187 -12.89 -25.53 -11.01
N GLU A 188 -12.40 -25.57 -12.24
CA GLU A 188 -12.14 -24.38 -13.04
C GLU A 188 -13.43 -23.57 -13.26
N ALA A 189 -14.50 -24.23 -13.71
CA ALA A 189 -15.79 -23.59 -13.93
C ALA A 189 -16.38 -22.98 -12.65
N GLY A 190 -16.20 -23.63 -11.50
CA GLY A 190 -16.71 -23.15 -10.21
C GLY A 190 -15.85 -22.06 -9.57
N LEU A 191 -14.55 -21.98 -9.88
CA LEU A 191 -13.65 -20.92 -9.40
C LEU A 191 -13.76 -19.63 -10.20
N ARG A 192 -13.97 -19.70 -11.52
CA ARG A 192 -14.11 -18.52 -12.40
C ARG A 192 -15.03 -17.41 -11.86
N PRO A 193 -16.25 -17.67 -11.35
CA PRO A 193 -17.12 -16.62 -10.82
C PRO A 193 -16.72 -16.14 -9.42
N VAL A 194 -15.86 -16.87 -8.71
CA VAL A 194 -15.44 -16.57 -7.33
C VAL A 194 -14.16 -15.73 -7.31
N LEU A 195 -13.24 -15.99 -8.24
CA LEU A 195 -11.99 -15.26 -8.36
C LEU A 195 -12.22 -13.91 -9.02
N ARG A 196 -11.93 -12.83 -8.27
CA ARG A 196 -12.01 -11.45 -8.77
C ARG A 196 -10.61 -10.84 -8.86
N PRO A 197 -10.29 -10.01 -9.87
CA PRO A 197 -8.96 -9.42 -10.04
C PRO A 197 -8.46 -8.68 -8.80
N GLU A 198 -9.35 -8.02 -8.06
CA GLU A 198 -9.02 -7.27 -6.85
C GLU A 198 -8.45 -8.18 -5.75
N MET A 199 -8.79 -9.47 -5.76
CA MET A 199 -8.21 -10.45 -4.83
C MET A 199 -6.73 -10.73 -5.08
N ALA A 200 -6.23 -10.41 -6.29
CA ALA A 200 -4.82 -10.47 -6.66
C ALA A 200 -4.15 -9.07 -6.60
N GLY A 201 -4.83 -8.07 -6.03
CA GLY A 201 -4.33 -6.69 -5.96
C GLY A 201 -4.45 -5.91 -7.27
N LEU A 202 -5.14 -6.45 -8.29
CA LEU A 202 -5.42 -5.73 -9.53
C LEU A 202 -6.60 -4.79 -9.29
N LEU A 203 -6.29 -3.52 -9.04
CA LEU A 203 -7.27 -2.46 -8.82
C LEU A 203 -7.39 -1.58 -10.06
N MET A 204 -8.62 -1.32 -10.50
CA MET A 204 -8.89 -0.37 -11.56
C MET A 204 -9.13 1.01 -10.95
N HIS A 205 -8.28 1.97 -11.31
CA HIS A 205 -8.40 3.36 -10.86
C HIS A 205 -8.83 4.26 -12.02
N ASP A 206 -9.84 5.09 -11.77
CA ASP A 206 -10.21 6.17 -12.71
C ASP A 206 -9.34 7.40 -12.45
N VAL A 207 -8.16 7.38 -13.05
CA VAL A 207 -7.17 8.45 -12.93
C VAL A 207 -7.74 9.81 -13.31
N ARG A 208 -8.71 9.87 -14.24
CA ARG A 208 -9.34 11.15 -14.62
C ARG A 208 -10.15 11.70 -13.47
N THR A 209 -11.01 10.89 -12.88
CA THR A 209 -11.86 11.32 -11.76
C THR A 209 -10.99 11.69 -10.55
N GLU A 210 -9.99 10.88 -10.22
CA GLU A 210 -9.05 11.18 -9.14
C GLU A 210 -8.28 12.49 -9.39
N ALA A 211 -7.83 12.74 -10.63
CA ALA A 211 -7.17 13.99 -10.99
C ALA A 211 -8.09 15.21 -10.89
N VAL A 212 -9.38 15.07 -11.28
CA VAL A 212 -10.36 16.15 -11.13
C VAL A 212 -10.61 16.46 -9.66
N VAL A 213 -10.80 15.44 -8.82
CA VAL A 213 -10.97 15.63 -7.37
C VAL A 213 -9.72 16.24 -6.74
N ALA A 214 -8.52 15.81 -7.16
CA ALA A 214 -7.26 16.37 -6.68
C ALA A 214 -7.02 17.82 -7.13
N ALA A 215 -7.63 18.25 -8.24
CA ALA A 215 -7.59 19.63 -8.72
C ALA A 215 -8.56 20.56 -7.98
N GLU A 216 -9.58 20.02 -7.31
CA GLU A 216 -10.45 20.81 -6.45
C GLU A 216 -9.70 21.23 -5.18
N SER A 217 -9.53 22.54 -4.99
CA SER A 217 -8.94 23.08 -3.77
C SER A 217 -9.79 22.66 -2.56
N PRO A 218 -9.22 22.03 -1.52
CA PRO A 218 -9.95 21.68 -0.30
C PRO A 218 -10.49 22.90 0.46
N VAL A 219 -10.00 24.10 0.11
CA VAL A 219 -10.33 25.36 0.75
C VAL A 219 -11.19 26.20 -0.18
N ASP A 220 -12.33 26.68 0.33
CA ASP A 220 -13.19 27.67 -0.33
C ASP A 220 -12.54 29.06 -0.29
N ILE A 221 -11.67 29.31 -1.25
CA ILE A 221 -10.97 30.59 -1.43
C ILE A 221 -11.98 31.73 -1.65
N ALA A 222 -13.07 31.49 -2.37
CA ALA A 222 -14.08 32.51 -2.64
C ALA A 222 -14.80 32.95 -1.35
N GLY A 223 -15.19 31.99 -0.50
CA GLY A 223 -15.78 32.27 0.81
C GLY A 223 -14.83 33.02 1.76
N LEU A 224 -13.54 32.67 1.75
CA LEU A 224 -12.52 33.40 2.53
C LEU A 224 -12.35 34.85 2.07
N PHE A 225 -12.24 35.09 0.75
CA PHE A 225 -12.16 36.45 0.22
C PHE A 225 -13.43 37.25 0.52
N LEU A 226 -14.60 36.66 0.30
CA LEU A 226 -15.88 37.33 0.56
C LEU A 226 -16.03 37.72 2.03
N SER A 227 -15.72 36.81 2.95
CA SER A 227 -15.82 37.07 4.39
C SER A 227 -14.82 38.14 4.85
N MET A 228 -13.57 38.09 4.39
CA MET A 228 -12.56 39.10 4.69
C MET A 228 -12.96 40.47 4.12
N SER A 229 -13.39 40.54 2.85
CA SER A 229 -13.84 41.78 2.24
C SER A 229 -15.04 42.39 2.97
N PHE A 230 -16.02 41.56 3.34
CA PHE A 230 -17.17 42.01 4.13
C PHE A 230 -16.73 42.60 5.48
N PHE A 231 -15.86 41.88 6.20
CA PHE A 231 -15.32 42.35 7.48
C PHE A 231 -14.59 43.70 7.34
N LEU A 232 -13.74 43.85 6.31
CA LEU A 232 -13.01 45.10 6.06
C LEU A 232 -13.94 46.27 5.71
N ILE A 233 -14.99 46.04 4.93
CA ILE A 233 -16.00 47.06 4.62
C ILE A 233 -16.72 47.50 5.90
N VAL A 234 -17.17 46.55 6.73
CA VAL A 234 -17.84 46.86 7.99
C VAL A 234 -16.91 47.60 8.96
N ALA A 235 -15.64 47.20 9.05
CA ALA A 235 -14.64 47.87 9.88
C ALA A 235 -14.40 49.32 9.41
N ALA A 236 -14.25 49.54 8.10
CA ALA A 236 -14.05 50.86 7.51
C ALA A 236 -15.29 51.76 7.71
N MET A 237 -16.50 51.21 7.51
CA MET A 237 -17.75 51.92 7.78
C MET A 237 -17.88 52.30 9.26
N SER A 238 -17.54 51.38 10.18
CA SER A 238 -17.60 51.63 11.62
C SER A 238 -16.62 52.72 12.04
N LEU A 239 -15.39 52.69 11.53
CA LEU A 239 -14.39 53.73 11.78
C LEU A 239 -14.86 55.08 11.24
N THR A 240 -15.41 55.11 10.03
CA THR A 240 -15.96 56.32 9.42
C THR A 240 -17.11 56.89 10.25
N ALA A 241 -18.04 56.04 10.71
CA ALA A 241 -19.14 56.44 11.57
C ALA A 241 -18.65 57.01 12.91
N MET A 242 -17.63 56.40 13.51
CA MET A 242 -17.02 56.88 14.75
C MET A 242 -16.37 58.27 14.57
N LEU A 243 -15.61 58.46 13.49
CA LEU A 243 -14.99 59.75 13.17
C LEU A 243 -16.03 60.83 12.89
N PHE A 244 -17.10 60.51 12.17
CA PHE A 244 -18.19 61.44 11.90
C PHE A 244 -18.91 61.84 13.19
N ARG A 245 -19.23 60.87 14.05
CA ARG A 245 -19.81 61.11 15.37
C ARG A 245 -18.94 62.06 16.19
N PHE A 246 -17.63 61.80 16.25
CA PHE A 246 -16.68 62.64 16.98
C PHE A 246 -16.64 64.07 16.42
N ASN A 247 -16.67 64.23 15.09
CA ASN A 247 -16.72 65.55 14.45
C ASN A 247 -17.99 66.34 14.84
N VAL A 248 -19.15 65.67 14.84
CA VAL A 248 -20.42 66.28 15.26
C VAL A 248 -20.36 66.70 16.73
N GLU A 249 -19.83 65.83 17.61
CA GLU A 249 -19.71 66.12 19.05
C GLU A 249 -18.81 67.34 19.32
N GLN A 250 -17.68 67.48 18.62
CA GLN A 250 -16.81 68.65 18.74
C GLN A 250 -17.51 69.96 18.33
N ARG A 251 -18.47 69.88 17.40
CA ARG A 251 -19.21 71.04 16.87
C ARG A 251 -20.53 71.31 17.60
N ASN A 252 -20.77 70.65 18.73
CA ASN A 252 -21.98 70.86 19.53
C ASN A 252 -22.15 72.31 20.02
N ARG A 253 -21.05 73.00 20.36
CA ARG A 253 -21.09 74.41 20.77
C ARG A 253 -21.59 75.33 19.64
N GLU A 254 -21.13 75.09 18.41
CA GLU A 254 -21.57 75.82 17.20
C GLU A 254 -23.07 75.58 16.96
N SER A 255 -23.50 74.32 17.02
CA SER A 255 -24.91 73.95 16.85
C SER A 255 -25.81 74.57 17.93
N GLY A 256 -25.34 74.68 19.18
CA GLY A 256 -26.06 75.32 20.28
C GLY A 256 -26.21 76.84 20.11
N LEU A 257 -25.17 77.52 19.60
CA LEU A 257 -25.24 78.95 19.29
C LEU A 257 -26.23 79.24 18.15
N LEU A 258 -26.23 78.42 17.09
CA LEU A 258 -27.19 78.55 15.99
C LEU A 258 -28.64 78.36 16.46
N ALA A 259 -28.88 77.41 17.37
CA ALA A 259 -30.19 77.21 17.97
C ALA A 259 -30.62 78.42 18.82
N ALA A 260 -29.71 79.01 19.60
CA ALA A 260 -29.97 80.21 20.41
C ALA A 260 -30.31 81.45 19.56
N LEU A 261 -29.78 81.54 18.34
CA LEU A 261 -30.10 82.57 17.35
C LEU A 261 -31.43 82.31 16.59
N GLY A 262 -32.18 81.28 16.97
CA GLY A 262 -33.50 80.96 16.41
C GLY A 262 -33.48 80.07 15.17
N VAL A 263 -32.34 79.46 14.81
CA VAL A 263 -32.28 78.52 13.69
C VAL A 263 -32.96 77.20 14.11
N PRO A 264 -33.94 76.69 13.35
CA PRO A 264 -34.61 75.43 13.69
C PRO A 264 -33.66 74.25 13.57
N GLY A 265 -33.70 73.32 14.52
CA GLY A 265 -32.79 72.16 14.59
C GLY A 265 -32.80 71.28 13.32
N ALA A 266 -33.94 71.19 12.64
CA ALA A 266 -34.05 70.49 11.36
C ALA A 266 -33.16 71.11 10.26
N LYS A 267 -32.97 72.44 10.27
CA LYS A 267 -32.13 73.15 9.31
C LYS A 267 -30.64 72.92 9.61
N VAL A 268 -30.26 72.94 10.90
CA VAL A 268 -28.89 72.60 11.34
C VAL A 268 -28.54 71.16 10.98
N LEU A 269 -29.45 70.20 11.22
CA LEU A 269 -29.25 68.81 10.84
C LEU A 269 -29.06 68.64 9.33
N ARG A 270 -29.88 69.31 8.50
CA ARG A 270 -29.73 69.28 7.04
C ARG A 270 -28.39 69.80 6.57
N TRP A 271 -27.88 70.89 7.17
CA TRP A 271 -26.56 71.41 6.85
C TRP A 271 -25.45 70.42 7.18
N ARG A 272 -25.51 69.78 8.36
CA ARG A 272 -24.54 68.76 8.77
C ARG A 272 -24.59 67.52 7.88
N LEU A 273 -25.78 67.05 7.53
CA LEU A 273 -25.95 65.92 6.61
C LEU A 273 -25.42 66.23 5.21
N PHE A 274 -25.64 67.46 4.72
CA PHE A 274 -25.13 67.87 3.41
C PHE A 274 -23.60 67.96 3.40
N GLU A 275 -22.99 68.54 4.44
CA GLU A 275 -21.53 68.57 4.61
C GLU A 275 -20.94 67.16 4.64
N GLY A 276 -21.53 66.25 5.42
CA GLY A 276 -21.13 64.85 5.47
C GLY A 276 -21.28 64.14 4.11
N LEU A 277 -22.38 64.40 3.39
CA LEU A 277 -22.61 63.84 2.06
C LEU A 277 -21.53 64.27 1.06
N VAL A 278 -21.14 65.55 1.08
CA VAL A 278 -20.07 66.07 0.20
C VAL A 278 -18.73 65.41 0.53
N ILE A 279 -18.39 65.28 1.81
CA ILE A 279 -17.13 64.66 2.26
C ILE A 279 -17.08 63.17 1.90
N VAL A 280 -18.12 62.41 2.24
CA VAL A 280 -18.20 60.97 1.94
C VAL A 280 -18.27 60.73 0.43
N GLY A 281 -19.04 61.53 -0.30
CA GLY A 281 -19.16 61.44 -1.75
C GLY A 281 -17.83 61.70 -2.46
N SER A 282 -17.14 62.79 -2.11
CA SER A 282 -15.83 63.11 -2.70
C SER A 282 -14.76 62.07 -2.33
N GLY A 283 -14.72 61.63 -1.07
CA GLY A 283 -13.84 60.56 -0.62
C GLY A 283 -14.08 59.24 -1.36
N GLY A 284 -15.34 58.86 -1.59
CA GLY A 284 -15.71 57.67 -2.36
C GLY A 284 -15.27 57.73 -3.81
N VAL A 285 -15.46 58.88 -4.48
CA VAL A 285 -15.01 59.08 -5.87
C VAL A 285 -13.47 58.97 -5.97
N ILE A 286 -12.74 59.62 -5.06
CA ILE A 286 -11.28 59.54 -5.02
C ILE A 286 -10.82 58.10 -4.76
N GLY A 287 -11.43 57.43 -3.78
CA GLY A 287 -11.14 56.04 -3.45
C GLY A 287 -11.37 55.10 -4.64
N LEU A 288 -12.45 55.28 -5.39
CA LEU A 288 -12.74 54.50 -6.59
C LEU A 288 -11.66 54.69 -7.67
N ILE A 289 -11.25 55.94 -7.93
CA ILE A 289 -10.20 56.24 -8.90
C ILE A 289 -8.87 55.57 -8.49
N ILE A 290 -8.49 55.65 -7.21
CA ILE A 290 -7.28 55.01 -6.69
C ILE A 290 -7.37 53.49 -6.83
N ALA A 291 -8.52 52.88 -6.50
CA ALA A 291 -8.72 51.44 -6.59
C ALA A 291 -8.59 50.93 -8.04
N ILE A 292 -9.18 51.64 -9.00
CA ILE A 292 -9.06 51.33 -10.44
C ILE A 292 -7.60 51.43 -10.89
N ALA A 293 -6.92 52.53 -10.56
CA ALA A 293 -5.52 52.75 -10.94
C ALA A 293 -4.60 51.65 -10.35
N TYR A 294 -4.82 51.27 -9.10
CA TYR A 294 -4.08 50.22 -8.42
C TYR A 294 -4.32 48.84 -9.07
N SER A 295 -5.59 48.49 -9.34
CA SER A 295 -5.94 47.22 -9.98
C SER A 295 -5.33 47.09 -11.38
N LEU A 296 -5.42 48.15 -12.19
CA LEU A 296 -4.78 48.18 -13.52
C LEU A 296 -3.25 48.10 -13.41
N GLY A 297 -2.65 48.73 -12.40
CA GLY A 297 -1.21 48.66 -12.14
C GLY A 297 -0.75 47.23 -11.82
N ILE A 298 -1.48 46.51 -10.96
CA ILE A 298 -1.18 45.11 -10.65
C ILE A 298 -1.32 44.23 -11.89
N LEU A 299 -2.41 44.38 -12.65
CA LEU A 299 -2.63 43.55 -13.84
C LEU A 299 -1.50 43.71 -14.86
N ARG A 300 -1.09 44.95 -15.14
CA ARG A 300 0.06 45.22 -16.02
C ARG A 300 1.36 44.64 -15.47
N PHE A 301 1.59 44.74 -14.16
CA PHE A 301 2.78 44.16 -13.54
C PHE A 301 2.79 42.63 -13.66
N LEU A 302 1.67 41.97 -13.43
CA LEU A 302 1.56 40.53 -13.61
C LEU A 302 1.78 40.11 -15.06
N GLU A 303 1.21 40.83 -16.02
CA GLU A 303 1.46 40.59 -17.46
C GLU A 303 2.97 40.59 -17.78
N THR A 304 3.76 41.47 -17.17
CA THR A 304 5.22 41.53 -17.40
C THR A 304 6.03 40.37 -16.81
N ILE A 305 5.49 39.61 -15.85
CA ILE A 305 6.18 38.47 -15.24
C ILE A 305 5.90 37.17 -16.01
N TRP A 306 4.72 37.08 -16.63
CA TRP A 306 4.24 35.87 -17.31
C TRP A 306 4.31 35.94 -18.84
N SER A 307 4.94 36.97 -19.41
CA SER A 307 5.41 37.01 -20.81
C SER A 307 6.91 36.75 -20.89
#